data_AF-A0A3S9TKT3-F1
#
_entry.id   AF-A0A3S9TKT3-F1
#
_cell.length_a   1.000
_cell.length_b   1.000
_cell.length_c   1.000
_cell.angle_alpha   90.00
_cell.angle_beta   90.00
_cell.angle_gamma   90.00
#
_symmetry.space_group_name_H-M   'P 1'
#
loop_
_entity.id
_entity.type
_entity.pdbx_description
1 polymer ?
#
loop_
_entity_poly.entity_id
_entity_poly.type
_entity_poly.pdbx_seq_one_letter_code
_entity_poly.pdbx_strand_id
1 'polypeptide(L)'
;MNVLSGLRAHVWQRFSAWYLMVYFPLAALYWWQAPTESVAQVQAAMTSWLFLWPSLLAFGLLMVHAWIGLRDVLLDYLPRRALQAGLWLWALVWLLVLADGVFLAVQLVAN
;
A
#
# COMPACT_ATOMS: atom_id res chain seq x y z
N MET A 1 1.24 21.35 14.01
CA MET A 1 1.84 20.47 12.98
C MET A 1 3.28 20.88 12.83
N ASN A 2 4.25 20.00 13.07
CA ASN A 2 5.65 20.35 12.87
C ASN A 2 5.92 20.51 11.38
N VAL A 3 6.52 21.62 10.95
CA VAL A 3 6.87 21.84 9.53
C VAL A 3 7.72 20.69 8.98
N LEU A 4 8.59 20.13 9.83
CA LEU A 4 9.39 18.94 9.54
C LEU A 4 8.56 17.67 9.29
N SER A 5 7.38 17.52 9.91
CA SER A 5 6.48 16.38 9.65
C SER A 5 5.75 16.52 8.32
N GLY A 6 5.41 17.76 7.92
CA GLY A 6 4.77 18.03 6.64
C GLY A 6 5.71 17.79 5.45
N LEU A 7 6.97 18.26 5.53
CA LEU A 7 7.96 18.04 4.48
C LEU A 7 8.26 16.55 4.26
N ARG A 8 8.41 15.78 5.34
CA ARG A 8 8.62 14.32 5.26
C ARG A 8 7.45 13.62 4.58
N ALA A 9 6.22 13.98 4.94
CA ALA A 9 5.02 13.40 4.33
C ALA A 9 4.98 13.69 2.82
N HIS A 10 5.26 14.93 2.41
CA HIS A 10 5.31 15.30 1.00
C HIS A 10 6.36 14.50 0.19
N VAL A 11 7.57 14.33 0.74
CA VAL A 11 8.64 13.55 0.10
C VAL A 11 8.21 12.09 -0.10
N TRP A 12 7.68 11.46 0.95
CA TRP A 12 7.21 10.08 0.87
C TRP A 12 6.02 9.92 -0.08
N GLN A 13 5.12 10.91 -0.14
CA GLN A 13 3.99 10.88 -1.06
C GLN A 13 4.44 10.89 -2.52
N ARG A 14 5.45 11.70 -2.87
CA ARG A 14 6.00 11.76 -4.22
C ARG A 14 6.81 10.52 -4.57
N PHE A 15 7.69 10.09 -3.67
CA PHE A 15 8.52 8.90 -3.90
C PHE A 15 7.66 7.66 -4.14
N SER A 16 6.65 7.43 -3.29
CA SER A 16 5.70 6.33 -3.47
C SER A 16 4.91 6.47 -4.77
N ALA A 17 4.45 7.67 -5.12
CA ALA A 17 3.72 7.90 -6.36
C ALA A 17 4.54 7.54 -7.61
N TRP A 18 5.80 7.97 -7.70
CA TRP A 18 6.67 7.65 -8.83
C TRP A 18 6.85 6.15 -9.01
N TYR A 19 7.12 5.44 -7.92
CA TYR A 19 7.27 3.99 -7.96
C TYR A 19 5.97 3.31 -8.39
N LEU A 20 4.84 3.62 -7.73
CA LEU A 20 3.54 3.02 -8.02
C LEU A 20 3.07 3.29 -9.44
N MET A 21 3.29 4.50 -9.95
CA MET A 21 2.96 4.89 -11.32
C MET A 21 3.69 4.05 -12.36
N VAL A 22 4.93 3.66 -12.10
CA VAL A 22 5.70 2.76 -13.01
C VAL A 22 5.33 1.31 -12.77
N TYR A 23 5.18 0.90 -11.51
CA TYR A 23 4.91 -0.48 -11.12
C TYR A 23 3.58 -1.00 -11.67
N PHE A 24 2.46 -0.28 -11.51
CA PHE A 24 1.14 -0.80 -11.91
C PHE A 24 1.03 -1.13 -13.40
N PRO A 25 1.49 -0.27 -14.35
CA PRO A 25 1.54 -0.62 -15.76
C PRO A 25 2.43 -1.83 -16.07
N LEU A 26 3.60 -1.93 -15.43
CA LEU A 26 4.49 -3.08 -15.61
C LEU A 26 3.90 -4.38 -15.05
N ALA A 27 3.24 -4.32 -13.90
CA ALA A 27 2.53 -5.45 -13.31
C ALA A 27 1.37 -5.90 -14.22
N ALA A 28 0.62 -4.96 -14.79
CA ALA A 28 -0.43 -5.28 -15.76
C ALA A 28 0.15 -5.95 -17.02
N LEU A 29 1.26 -5.45 -17.55
CA LEU A 29 1.95 -6.05 -18.69
C LEU A 29 2.49 -7.46 -18.37
N TYR A 30 3.03 -7.65 -17.17
CA TYR A 30 3.48 -8.96 -16.69
C TYR A 30 2.33 -9.96 -16.65
N TRP A 31 1.20 -9.59 -16.04
CA TRP A 31 0.02 -10.44 -15.95
C TRP A 31 -0.64 -10.72 -17.30
N TRP A 32 -0.56 -9.79 -18.25
CA TRP A 32 -1.04 -10.01 -19.61
C TRP A 32 -0.30 -11.15 -20.33
N GLN A 33 0.94 -11.43 -19.94
CA GLN A 33 1.80 -12.45 -20.55
C GLN A 33 1.91 -13.72 -19.71
N ALA A 34 1.61 -13.65 -18.42
CA ALA A 34 1.70 -14.76 -17.50
C ALA A 34 0.58 -15.80 -17.75
N PRO A 35 0.88 -17.11 -17.76
CA PRO A 35 -0.16 -18.13 -17.80
C PRO A 35 -1.00 -18.10 -16.52
N THR A 36 -2.33 -18.19 -16.66
CA THR A 36 -3.28 -18.13 -15.52
C THR A 36 -4.37 -19.19 -15.59
N GLU A 37 -4.17 -20.29 -16.34
CA GLU A 37 -5.20 -21.33 -16.52
C GLU A 37 -5.35 -22.25 -15.31
N SER A 38 -4.38 -22.26 -14.40
CA SER A 38 -4.36 -23.09 -13.20
C SER A 38 -3.78 -22.35 -11.98
N VAL A 39 -4.18 -22.80 -10.78
CA VAL A 39 -3.65 -22.28 -9.51
C VAL A 39 -2.12 -22.39 -9.46
N ALA A 40 -1.56 -23.49 -9.96
CA ALA A 40 -0.12 -23.71 -10.00
C ALA A 40 0.61 -22.68 -10.88
N GLN A 41 0.05 -22.32 -12.03
CA GLN A 41 0.63 -21.28 -12.90
C GLN A 41 0.55 -19.90 -12.26
N VAL A 42 -0.57 -19.56 -11.63
CA VAL A 42 -0.71 -18.29 -10.88
C VAL A 42 0.30 -18.24 -9.74
N GLN A 43 0.44 -19.31 -8.97
CA GLN A 43 1.41 -19.40 -7.88
C GLN A 43 2.85 -19.24 -8.39
N ALA A 44 3.21 -19.90 -9.48
CA ALA A 44 4.51 -19.75 -10.13
C ALA A 44 4.75 -18.31 -10.61
N ALA A 45 3.74 -17.66 -11.21
CA ALA A 45 3.82 -16.28 -11.65
C ALA A 45 3.95 -15.30 -10.47
N MET A 46 3.24 -15.52 -9.36
CA MET A 46 3.32 -14.68 -8.16
C MET A 46 4.65 -14.83 -7.41
N THR A 47 5.24 -16.03 -7.42
CA THR A 47 6.49 -16.34 -6.72
C THR A 47 7.74 -16.06 -7.53
N SER A 48 7.58 -15.69 -8.82
CA SER A 48 8.68 -15.20 -9.65
C SER A 48 9.36 -14.00 -8.99
N TRP A 49 10.68 -14.05 -8.85
CA TRP A 49 11.48 -12.96 -8.27
C TRP A 49 11.27 -11.61 -8.96
N LEU A 50 10.97 -11.62 -10.27
CA LEU A 50 10.67 -10.43 -11.07
C LEU A 50 9.34 -9.77 -10.66
N PHE A 51 8.42 -10.53 -10.09
CA PHE A 51 7.12 -10.02 -9.65
C PHE A 51 7.06 -9.83 -8.14
N LEU A 52 7.53 -10.81 -7.36
CA LEU A 52 7.42 -10.85 -5.90
C LEU A 52 8.07 -9.64 -5.22
N TRP A 53 9.35 -9.39 -5.46
CA TRP A 53 10.06 -8.31 -4.76
C TRP A 53 9.54 -6.92 -5.12
N PRO A 54 9.31 -6.60 -6.42
CA PRO A 54 8.68 -5.34 -6.77
C PRO A 54 7.28 -5.19 -6.20
N SER A 55 6.50 -6.28 -6.11
CA SER A 55 5.16 -6.29 -5.51
C SER A 55 5.19 -6.00 -4.02
N LEU A 56 6.12 -6.58 -3.28
CA LEU A 56 6.27 -6.33 -1.84
C LEU A 56 6.65 -4.87 -1.56
N LEU A 57 7.57 -4.32 -2.36
CA LEU A 57 7.92 -2.90 -2.29
C LEU A 57 6.73 -2.02 -2.70
N ALA A 58 5.99 -2.38 -3.76
CA ALA A 58 4.78 -1.69 -4.18
C ALA A 58 3.73 -1.67 -3.07
N PHE A 59 3.52 -2.80 -2.41
CA PHE A 59 2.60 -2.92 -1.29
C PHE A 59 3.01 -1.96 -0.16
N GLY A 60 4.27 -2.00 0.29
CA GLY A 60 4.76 -1.09 1.32
C GLY A 60 4.60 0.40 0.96
N LEU A 61 4.94 0.77 -0.29
CA LEU A 61 4.80 2.14 -0.77
C LEU A 61 3.34 2.56 -0.96
N LEU A 62 2.46 1.66 -1.37
CA LEU A 62 1.02 1.89 -1.43
C LEU A 62 0.46 2.16 -0.04
N MET A 63 0.93 1.43 0.97
CA MET A 63 0.51 1.65 2.35
C MET A 63 0.88 3.06 2.82
N VAL A 64 2.12 3.49 2.56
CA VAL A 64 2.57 4.86 2.88
C VAL A 64 1.77 5.90 2.09
N HIS A 65 1.57 5.68 0.78
CA HIS A 65 0.87 6.62 -0.10
C HIS A 65 -0.59 6.83 0.32
N ALA A 66 -1.28 5.74 0.64
CA ALA A 66 -2.65 5.78 1.10
C ALA A 66 -2.76 6.46 2.47
N TRP A 67 -1.89 6.12 3.43
CA TRP A 67 -1.86 6.72 4.77
C TRP A 67 -1.80 8.25 4.72
N ILE A 68 -0.82 8.77 3.98
CA ILE A 68 -0.58 10.21 3.84
C ILE A 68 -1.70 10.86 3.03
N GLY A 69 -2.10 10.25 1.90
CA GLY A 69 -3.12 10.80 1.02
C GLY A 69 -4.46 11.00 1.71
N LEU A 70 -4.99 9.99 2.42
CA LEU A 70 -6.27 10.14 3.10
C LEU A 70 -6.15 11.04 4.33
N ARG A 71 -5.02 11.02 5.05
CA ARG A 71 -4.78 11.98 6.14
C ARG A 71 -4.95 13.41 5.62
N ASP A 72 -4.37 13.73 4.48
CA ASP A 72 -4.42 15.07 3.90
C ASP A 72 -5.85 15.41 3.42
N VAL A 73 -6.58 14.46 2.83
CA VAL A 73 -8.03 14.61 2.53
C VAL A 73 -8.84 14.90 3.80
N LEU A 74 -8.59 14.19 4.89
CA LEU A 74 -9.30 14.44 6.15
C LEU A 74 -9.00 15.83 6.72
N LEU A 75 -7.73 16.27 6.63
CA LEU A 75 -7.33 17.60 7.08
C LEU A 75 -7.99 18.72 6.28
N ASP A 76 -8.17 18.52 4.97
CA ASP A 76 -8.70 19.55 4.07
C ASP A 76 -10.23 19.62 4.08
N TYR A 77 -10.91 18.47 4.18
CA TYR A 77 -12.36 18.39 3.94
C TYR A 77 -13.20 18.11 5.18
N LEU A 78 -12.63 17.55 6.26
CA LEU A 78 -13.42 17.18 7.44
C LEU A 78 -13.60 18.40 8.37
N PRO A 79 -14.84 18.73 8.81
CA PRO A 79 -15.05 19.87 9.67
C PRO A 79 -14.33 19.66 11.02
N ARG A 80 -13.82 20.75 11.60
CA ARG A 80 -12.98 20.71 12.83
C ARG A 80 -13.57 19.87 13.96
N ARG A 81 -14.89 19.90 14.14
CA ARG A 81 -15.62 19.12 15.16
C ARG A 81 -15.54 17.60 14.97
N ALA A 82 -15.36 17.14 13.72
CA ALA A 82 -15.29 15.72 13.37
C ALA A 82 -13.86 15.27 13.06
N LEU A 83 -12.91 16.20 12.83
CA LEU A 83 -11.54 15.90 12.39
C LEU A 83 -10.86 14.86 13.27
N GLN A 84 -10.91 15.04 14.59
CA GLN A 84 -10.25 14.12 15.52
C GLN A 84 -10.83 12.70 15.42
N ALA A 85 -12.16 12.58 15.36
CA ALA A 85 -12.82 11.28 15.21
C ALA A 85 -12.48 10.62 13.87
N GLY A 86 -12.41 11.40 12.78
CA GLY A 86 -12.01 10.90 11.47
C GLY A 86 -10.57 10.39 11.44
N LEU A 87 -9.63 11.11 12.07
CA LEU A 87 -8.24 10.67 12.20
C LEU A 87 -8.10 9.40 13.05
N TRP A 88 -8.87 9.28 14.14
CA TRP A 88 -8.90 8.05 14.95
C TRP A 88 -9.46 6.86 14.19
N LEU A 89 -10.58 7.06 13.47
CA LEU A 89 -11.15 6.02 12.63
C LEU A 89 -10.16 5.59 11.55
N TRP A 90 -9.47 6.55 10.92
CA TRP A 90 -8.44 6.23 9.94
C TRP A 90 -7.29 5.43 10.54
N ALA A 91 -6.79 5.84 11.71
CA ALA A 91 -5.77 5.09 12.43
C ALA A 91 -6.22 3.67 12.77
N LEU A 92 -7.48 3.47 13.18
CA LEU A 92 -8.04 2.15 13.45
C LEU A 92 -8.07 1.27 12.19
N VAL A 93 -8.52 1.82 11.06
CA VAL A 93 -8.51 1.10 9.78
C VAL A 93 -7.09 0.64 9.43
N TRP A 94 -6.10 1.50 9.63
CA TRP A 94 -4.70 1.13 9.40
C TRP A 94 -4.18 0.03 10.32
N LEU A 95 -4.54 0.07 11.61
CA LEU A 95 -4.18 -1.00 12.53
C LEU A 95 -4.79 -2.34 12.11
N LEU A 96 -6.03 -2.33 11.59
CA LEU A 96 -6.67 -3.53 11.06
C LEU A 96 -5.95 -4.06 9.80
N VAL A 97 -5.59 -3.18 8.86
CA VAL A 97 -4.82 -3.56 7.66
C VAL A 97 -3.45 -4.15 8.04
N LEU A 98 -2.77 -3.55 9.02
CA LEU A 98 -1.49 -4.08 9.51
C LEU A 98 -1.67 -5.43 10.22
N ALA A 99 -2.71 -5.58 11.03
CA ALA A 99 -3.01 -6.85 11.71
C ALA A 99 -3.32 -7.96 10.72
N ASP A 100 -4.11 -7.67 9.67
CA ASP A 100 -4.40 -8.61 8.59
C ASP A 100 -3.14 -8.98 7.81
N GLY A 101 -2.29 -8.00 7.47
CA GLY A 101 -1.00 -8.25 6.82
C GLY A 101 -0.07 -9.14 7.65
N VAL A 102 0.00 -8.93 8.97
CA VAL A 102 0.76 -9.79 9.88
C VAL A 102 0.15 -11.19 9.95
N PHE A 103 -1.18 -11.30 10.07
CA PHE A 103 -1.86 -12.59 10.08
C PHE A 103 -1.56 -13.40 8.81
N LEU A 104 -1.66 -12.78 7.64
CA LEU A 104 -1.34 -13.41 6.36
C LEU A 104 0.13 -13.83 6.29
N ALA A 105 1.06 -13.00 6.76
CA ALA A 105 2.48 -13.35 6.80
C ALA A 105 2.77 -14.55 7.72
N VAL A 106 2.10 -14.63 8.88
CA VAL A 106 2.21 -15.79 9.79
C VAL A 106 1.67 -17.05 9.13
N GLN A 107 0.50 -16.97 8.49
CA GLN A 107 -0.07 -18.12 7.76
C GLN A 107 0.85 -18.59 6.62
N LEU A 108 1.51 -17.67 5.93
CA LEU A 108 2.46 -18.01 4.87
C LEU A 108 3.72 -18.71 5.39
N VAL A 109 4.18 -18.40 6.61
CA VAL A 109 5.36 -19.03 7.23
C VAL A 109 5.02 -20.35 7.92
N ALA A 110 3.80 -20.48 8.42
CA ALA A 110 3.34 -21.67 9.14
C ALA A 110 2.91 -22.83 8.22
N ASN A 111 2.65 -22.54 6.95
CA ASN A 111 2.35 -23.52 5.90
C ASN A 111 3.54 -23.73 4.97
#